data_AF-A0A233HVB3-F1
#
_entry.id   AF-A0A233HVB3-F1
#
_cell.length_a   1.000
_cell.length_b   1.000
_cell.length_c   1.000
_cell.angle_alpha   90.00
_cell.angle_beta   90.00
_cell.angle_gamma   90.00
#
_symmetry.space_group_name_H-M   'P 1'
#
loop_
_entity.id
_entity.type
_entity.pdbx_description
1 polymer ?
#
loop_
_entity_poly.entity_id
_entity_poly.type
_entity_poly.pdbx_seq_one_letter_code
_entity_poly.pdbx_strand_id
1 'polypeptide(L)'
;MAHAENENLTKFGDIAQIGVPLTAGAIALWKGDGEGFFQLAEGALYTAAATHTLKLAVDAERPDGSANNSFPSGHTSAAAQGAAFLQFRYGWEYGLPAYAVSAVVGYSRVQADRHYWRDVAAGAVLATGVQYAVTKMGYSMTNIALAPYVNGDEVGLYASMQF
;
A
#
# COMPACT_ATOMS: atom_id res chain seq x y z
N MET A 1 -17.16 0.98 -29.25
CA MET A 1 -15.71 1.09 -29.00
C MET A 1 -15.42 1.63 -27.60
N ALA A 2 -16.07 2.72 -27.14
CA ALA A 2 -15.89 3.26 -25.78
C ALA A 2 -16.14 2.27 -24.62
N HIS A 3 -17.13 1.37 -24.72
CA HIS A 3 -17.39 0.37 -23.67
C HIS A 3 -16.27 -0.68 -23.52
N ALA A 4 -15.66 -1.12 -24.62
CA ALA A 4 -14.57 -2.10 -24.58
C ALA A 4 -13.27 -1.50 -24.03
N GLU A 5 -13.04 -0.21 -24.28
CA GLU A 5 -11.89 0.53 -23.75
C GLU A 5 -11.97 0.69 -22.22
N ASN A 6 -13.15 1.05 -21.71
CA ASN A 6 -13.38 1.14 -20.25
C ASN A 6 -13.25 -0.21 -19.53
N GLU A 7 -13.64 -1.31 -20.19
CA GLU A 7 -13.49 -2.67 -19.65
C GLU A 7 -12.00 -3.07 -19.57
N ASN A 8 -11.23 -2.84 -20.64
CA ASN A 8 -9.79 -3.13 -20.65
C ASN A 8 -9.04 -2.30 -19.62
N LEU A 9 -9.38 -1.02 -19.49
CA LEU A 9 -8.78 -0.13 -18.50
C LEU A 9 -9.10 -0.58 -17.07
N THR A 10 -10.33 -1.04 -16.82
CA THR A 10 -10.75 -1.61 -15.53
C THR A 10 -9.96 -2.88 -15.20
N LYS A 11 -9.86 -3.83 -16.14
CA LYS A 11 -9.07 -5.06 -15.95
C LYS A 11 -7.61 -4.77 -15.70
N PHE A 12 -7.03 -3.81 -16.42
CA PHE A 12 -5.66 -3.35 -16.16
C PHE A 12 -5.53 -2.81 -14.73
N GLY A 13 -6.47 -1.96 -14.30
CA GLY A 13 -6.50 -1.43 -12.94
C GLY A 13 -6.55 -2.54 -11.88
N ASP A 14 -7.39 -3.56 -12.08
CA ASP A 14 -7.55 -4.70 -11.17
C ASP A 14 -6.29 -5.55 -11.05
N ILE A 15 -5.53 -5.70 -12.13
CA ILE A 15 -4.24 -6.43 -12.15
C ILE A 15 -3.13 -5.57 -11.55
N ALA A 16 -3.00 -4.32 -12.01
CA ALA A 16 -1.90 -3.44 -11.67
C ALA A 16 -1.90 -3.04 -10.19
N GLN A 17 -3.06 -2.94 -9.53
CA GLN A 17 -3.12 -2.68 -8.08
C GLN A 17 -2.35 -3.71 -7.24
N ILE A 18 -2.28 -4.96 -7.70
CA ILE A 18 -1.54 -6.04 -7.05
C ILE A 18 -0.15 -6.18 -7.71
N GLY A 19 -0.07 -5.97 -9.02
CA GLY A 19 1.18 -6.05 -9.77
C GLY A 19 2.26 -5.08 -9.29
N VAL A 20 1.89 -3.85 -8.93
CA VAL A 20 2.84 -2.84 -8.41
C VAL A 20 3.52 -3.30 -7.11
N PRO A 21 2.79 -3.63 -6.01
CA PRO A 21 3.44 -4.10 -4.79
C PRO A 21 4.13 -5.45 -4.96
N LEU A 22 3.64 -6.37 -5.80
CA LEU A 22 4.36 -7.62 -6.08
C LEU A 22 5.70 -7.38 -6.79
N THR A 23 5.72 -6.46 -7.76
CA THR A 23 6.95 -6.07 -8.45
C THR A 23 7.92 -5.40 -7.48
N ALA A 24 7.40 -4.57 -6.57
CA ALA A 24 8.20 -3.97 -5.51
C ALA A 24 8.85 -5.01 -4.60
N GLY A 25 8.10 -6.05 -4.20
CA GLY A 25 8.62 -7.17 -3.43
C GLY A 25 9.66 -7.98 -4.20
N ALA A 26 9.42 -8.24 -5.48
CA ALA A 26 10.38 -8.92 -6.34
C ALA A 26 11.70 -8.14 -6.48
N ILE A 27 11.64 -6.82 -6.63
CA ILE A 27 12.82 -5.94 -6.66
C ILE A 27 13.57 -6.00 -5.32
N ALA A 28 12.85 -5.97 -4.19
CA ALA A 28 13.46 -6.08 -2.86
C ALA A 28 14.23 -7.40 -2.69
N LEU A 29 13.58 -8.52 -3.04
CA LEU A 29 14.22 -9.84 -3.00
C LEU A 29 15.42 -9.93 -3.95
N TRP A 30 15.31 -9.39 -5.17
CA TRP A 30 16.41 -9.37 -6.14
C TRP A 30 17.61 -8.55 -5.66
N LYS A 31 17.38 -7.46 -4.92
CA LYS A 31 18.43 -6.66 -4.27
C LYS A 31 18.96 -7.28 -2.98
N GLY A 32 18.42 -8.43 -2.52
CA GLY A 32 18.77 -9.04 -1.24
C GLY A 32 18.29 -8.23 -0.01
N ASP A 33 17.33 -7.32 -0.20
CA ASP A 33 16.83 -6.40 0.82
C ASP A 33 15.67 -7.03 1.61
N GLY A 34 16.01 -7.98 2.49
CA GLY A 34 15.03 -8.70 3.31
C GLY A 34 14.24 -7.79 4.26
N GLU A 35 14.91 -6.81 4.88
CA GLU A 35 14.27 -5.79 5.73
C GLU A 35 13.24 -4.97 4.91
N GLY A 36 13.63 -4.50 3.72
CA GLY A 36 12.73 -3.79 2.82
C GLY A 36 11.53 -4.65 2.41
N PHE A 37 11.73 -5.94 2.14
CA PHE A 37 10.62 -6.86 1.84
C PHE A 37 9.62 -6.95 3.01
N PHE A 38 10.09 -7.04 4.26
CA PHE A 38 9.20 -7.04 5.42
C PHE A 38 8.52 -5.68 5.63
N GLN A 39 9.22 -4.57 5.45
CA GLN A 39 8.63 -3.21 5.50
C GLN A 39 7.56 -3.01 4.42
N LEU A 40 7.72 -3.61 3.23
CA LEU A 40 6.69 -3.62 2.20
C LEU A 40 5.46 -4.42 2.66
N ALA A 41 5.66 -5.61 3.23
CA ALA A 41 4.58 -6.46 3.70
C ALA A 41 3.79 -5.82 4.85
N GLU A 42 4.47 -5.21 5.82
CA GLU A 42 3.85 -4.46 6.91
C GLU A 42 3.09 -3.24 6.40
N GLY A 43 3.71 -2.45 5.53
CA GLY A 43 3.05 -1.29 4.94
C GLY A 43 1.81 -1.66 4.14
N ALA A 44 1.83 -2.79 3.42
CA ALA A 44 0.66 -3.34 2.74
C ALA A 44 -0.43 -3.75 3.74
N LEU A 45 -0.07 -4.45 4.82
CA LEU A 45 -1.01 -4.86 5.87
C LEU A 45 -1.66 -3.65 6.55
N TYR A 46 -0.87 -2.66 6.97
CA TYR A 46 -1.36 -1.44 7.62
C TYR A 46 -2.22 -0.60 6.66
N THR A 47 -1.82 -0.50 5.38
CA THR A 47 -2.60 0.20 4.37
C THR A 47 -3.94 -0.50 4.13
N ALA A 48 -3.96 -1.83 4.05
CA ALA A 48 -5.19 -2.60 3.89
C ALA A 48 -6.11 -2.42 5.10
N ALA A 49 -5.57 -2.56 6.32
CA ALA A 49 -6.31 -2.35 7.55
C ALA A 49 -6.93 -0.95 7.60
N ALA A 50 -6.12 0.10 7.42
CA ALA A 50 -6.60 1.49 7.43
C ALA A 50 -7.66 1.75 6.34
N THR A 51 -7.44 1.26 5.12
CA THR A 51 -8.37 1.43 4.00
C THR A 51 -9.71 0.76 4.28
N HIS A 52 -9.69 -0.50 4.74
CA HIS A 52 -10.92 -1.24 5.03
C HIS A 52 -11.65 -0.69 6.25
N THR A 53 -10.94 -0.25 7.29
CA THR A 53 -11.55 0.46 8.42
C THR A 53 -12.26 1.73 7.96
N LEU A 54 -11.63 2.56 7.13
CA LEU A 54 -12.27 3.79 6.63
C LEU A 54 -13.47 3.48 5.73
N LYS A 55 -13.41 2.43 4.90
CA LYS A 55 -14.55 1.98 4.09
C LYS A 55 -15.77 1.57 4.91
N LEU A 56 -15.55 1.07 6.13
CA LEU A 56 -16.63 0.70 7.04
C LEU A 56 -17.10 1.89 7.89
N ALA A 57 -16.20 2.85 8.17
CA ALA A 57 -16.48 4.00 9.03
C ALA A 57 -17.12 5.18 8.27
N VAL A 58 -16.82 5.32 6.97
CA VAL A 58 -17.31 6.43 6.14
C VAL A 58 -18.39 5.92 5.18
N ASP A 59 -19.64 6.28 5.46
CA ASP A 59 -20.78 6.01 4.58
C ASP A 59 -20.68 6.91 3.34
N ALA A 60 -20.10 6.36 2.27
CA ALA A 60 -19.86 7.06 1.02
C ALA A 60 -20.40 6.24 -0.14
N GLU A 61 -21.51 6.69 -0.72
CA GLU A 61 -22.10 6.10 -1.91
C GLU A 61 -21.16 6.22 -3.12
N ARG A 62 -21.08 5.15 -3.92
CA ARG A 62 -20.31 5.12 -5.18
C ARG A 62 -21.02 5.91 -6.29
N PRO A 63 -20.30 6.44 -7.28
CA PRO A 63 -20.91 7.12 -8.43
C PRO A 63 -21.95 6.27 -9.17
N ASP A 64 -21.75 4.95 -9.25
CA ASP A 64 -22.67 3.99 -9.86
C ASP A 64 -23.84 3.54 -8.97
N GLY A 65 -23.93 4.02 -7.72
CA GLY A 65 -24.97 3.61 -6.76
C GLY A 65 -24.88 2.15 -6.29
N SER A 66 -23.79 1.43 -6.62
CA SER A 66 -23.69 -0.01 -6.36
C SER A 66 -23.44 -0.36 -4.89
N ALA A 67 -22.87 0.56 -4.10
CA ALA A 67 -22.54 0.36 -2.70
C ALA A 67 -22.19 1.67 -1.98
N ASN A 68 -22.22 1.62 -0.64
CA ASN A 68 -21.89 2.72 0.28
C ASN A 68 -20.47 2.60 0.89
N ASN A 69 -19.50 2.20 0.08
CA ASN A 69 -18.11 2.01 0.53
C ASN A 69 -17.10 2.61 -0.46
N SER A 70 -17.43 3.77 -1.03
CA SER A 70 -16.59 4.47 -1.99
C SER A 70 -15.28 4.97 -1.36
N PHE A 71 -15.34 5.54 -0.15
CA PHE A 71 -14.16 6.17 0.45
C PHE A 71 -13.33 5.21 1.32
N PRO A 72 -11.98 5.20 1.22
CA PRO A 72 -11.17 5.62 0.09
C PRO A 72 -11.07 4.52 -0.98
N SER A 73 -10.41 4.78 -2.12
CA SER A 73 -10.19 3.79 -3.17
C SER A 73 -9.17 2.71 -2.76
N GLY A 74 -9.62 1.47 -2.58
CA GLY A 74 -8.75 0.35 -2.20
C GLY A 74 -7.71 -0.02 -3.26
N HIS A 75 -8.08 0.03 -4.55
CA HIS A 75 -7.15 -0.24 -5.65
C HIS A 75 -6.02 0.78 -5.69
N THR A 76 -6.38 2.06 -5.50
CA THR A 76 -5.41 3.14 -5.46
C THR A 76 -4.50 3.01 -4.24
N SER A 77 -5.07 2.72 -3.06
CA SER A 77 -4.27 2.50 -1.84
C SER A 77 -3.22 1.39 -2.03
N ALA A 78 -3.60 0.23 -2.59
CA ALA A 78 -2.69 -0.89 -2.81
C ALA A 78 -1.57 -0.54 -3.80
N ALA A 79 -1.92 0.06 -4.95
CA ALA A 79 -0.93 0.45 -5.95
C ALA A 79 0.05 1.52 -5.40
N ALA A 80 -0.51 2.56 -4.77
CA ALA A 80 0.26 3.68 -4.23
C ALA A 80 1.18 3.25 -3.07
N GLN A 81 0.78 2.26 -2.27
CA GLN A 81 1.63 1.70 -1.22
C GLN A 81 2.91 1.08 -1.81
N GLY A 82 2.77 0.24 -2.85
CA GLY A 82 3.92 -0.35 -3.55
C GLY A 82 4.81 0.70 -4.21
N ALA A 83 4.21 1.72 -4.83
CA ALA A 83 4.95 2.84 -5.44
C ALA A 83 5.70 3.68 -4.40
N ALA A 84 5.07 3.97 -3.26
CA ALA A 84 5.67 4.69 -2.15
C ALA A 84 6.83 3.90 -1.54
N PHE A 85 6.70 2.59 -1.40
CA PHE A 85 7.80 1.75 -0.92
C PHE A 85 9.00 1.85 -1.86
N LEU A 86 8.78 1.70 -3.17
CA LEU A 86 9.83 1.81 -4.18
C LEU A 86 10.51 3.18 -4.12
N GLN A 87 9.74 4.26 -4.01
CA GLN A 87 10.27 5.61 -3.86
C GLN A 87 11.12 5.75 -2.59
N PHE A 88 10.59 5.35 -1.44
CA PHE A 88 11.22 5.59 -0.16
C PHE A 88 12.43 4.69 0.06
N ARG A 89 12.39 3.42 -0.38
CA ARG A 89 13.48 2.47 -0.19
C ARG A 89 14.55 2.56 -1.28
N TYR A 90 14.16 2.73 -2.55
CA TYR A 90 15.09 2.67 -3.68
C TYR A 90 15.20 3.97 -4.50
N GLY A 91 14.43 4.99 -4.15
CA GLY A 91 14.51 6.30 -4.79
C GLY A 91 13.54 6.49 -5.95
N TRP A 92 13.55 7.71 -6.49
CA TRP A 92 12.58 8.16 -7.49
C TRP A 92 12.69 7.43 -8.83
N GLU A 93 13.85 6.86 -9.16
CA GLU A 93 14.01 6.05 -10.38
C GLU A 93 13.08 4.83 -10.41
N TYR A 94 12.77 4.26 -9.25
CA TYR A 94 11.78 3.19 -9.09
C TYR A 94 10.39 3.75 -8.76
N GLY A 95 10.33 4.79 -7.92
CA GLY A 95 9.06 5.38 -7.48
C GLY A 95 8.27 6.04 -8.60
N LEU A 96 8.90 6.85 -9.44
CA LEU A 96 8.23 7.63 -10.49
C LEU A 96 7.45 6.75 -11.49
N PRO A 97 8.04 5.70 -12.11
CA PRO A 97 7.26 4.82 -12.99
C PRO A 97 6.16 4.06 -12.24
N ALA A 98 6.40 3.66 -10.99
CA ALA A 98 5.39 2.97 -10.18
C ALA A 98 4.19 3.89 -9.83
N TYR A 99 4.45 5.17 -9.55
CA TYR A 99 3.40 6.17 -9.34
C TYR A 99 2.63 6.46 -10.62
N ALA A 100 3.28 6.47 -11.79
CA ALA A 100 2.58 6.61 -13.06
C ALA A 100 1.58 5.45 -13.28
N VAL A 101 2.00 4.20 -13.02
CA VAL A 101 1.10 3.04 -13.07
C VAL A 101 -0.03 3.18 -12.05
N SER A 102 0.28 3.60 -10.82
CA SER A 102 -0.71 3.82 -9.75
C SER A 102 -1.73 4.91 -10.10
N ALA A 103 -1.31 5.95 -10.82
CA ALA A 103 -2.21 6.99 -11.32
C ALA A 103 -3.18 6.43 -12.37
N VAL A 104 -2.72 5.54 -13.27
CA VAL A 104 -3.59 4.83 -14.22
C VAL A 104 -4.57 3.91 -13.50
N VAL A 105 -4.13 3.21 -12.45
CA VAL A 105 -5.02 2.42 -11.58
C VAL A 105 -6.12 3.32 -10.99
N GLY A 106 -5.77 4.45 -10.40
CA GLY A 106 -6.74 5.40 -9.85
C GLY A 106 -7.73 5.92 -10.91
N TYR A 107 -7.20 6.33 -12.06
CA TYR A 107 -8.00 6.78 -13.20
C TYR A 107 -9.00 5.72 -13.68
N SER A 108 -8.59 4.45 -13.75
CA SER A 108 -9.47 3.34 -14.11
C SER A 108 -10.68 3.20 -13.18
N ARG A 109 -10.58 3.63 -11.91
CA ARG A 109 -11.67 3.55 -10.93
C ARG A 109 -12.65 4.69 -11.06
N VAL A 110 -12.18 5.86 -11.47
CA VAL A 110 -13.04 6.99 -11.82
C VAL A 110 -13.80 6.70 -13.10
N GLN A 111 -13.11 6.22 -14.15
CA GLN A 111 -13.74 5.89 -15.44
C GLN A 111 -14.77 4.75 -15.36
N ALA A 112 -14.66 3.89 -14.36
CA ALA A 112 -15.59 2.80 -14.12
C ALA A 112 -16.72 3.17 -13.14
N ASP A 113 -16.85 4.45 -12.78
CA ASP A 113 -17.84 4.97 -11.83
C ASP A 113 -17.82 4.27 -10.46
N ARG A 114 -16.65 3.69 -10.11
CA ARG A 114 -16.46 2.98 -8.83
C ARG A 114 -16.03 3.90 -7.71
N HIS A 115 -15.37 5.00 -8.04
CA HIS A 115 -14.79 5.95 -7.09
C HIS A 115 -14.79 7.37 -7.64
N TYR A 116 -14.99 8.35 -6.78
CA TYR A 116 -14.74 9.75 -7.12
C TYR A 116 -13.22 10.04 -7.09
N TRP A 117 -12.78 11.09 -7.78
CA TRP A 117 -11.37 11.52 -7.75
C TRP A 117 -10.85 11.76 -6.32
N ARG A 118 -11.71 12.24 -5.41
CA ARG A 118 -11.37 12.45 -3.99
C ARG A 118 -11.04 11.13 -3.28
N ASP A 119 -11.72 10.04 -3.62
CA ASP A 119 -11.52 8.73 -3.00
C ASP A 119 -10.19 8.13 -3.46
N VAL A 120 -9.83 8.38 -4.72
CA VAL A 120 -8.53 8.04 -5.31
C VAL A 120 -7.41 8.83 -4.65
N ALA A 121 -7.54 10.16 -4.57
CA ALA A 121 -6.54 11.01 -3.92
C ALA A 121 -6.34 10.64 -2.45
N ALA A 122 -7.42 10.41 -1.70
CA ALA A 122 -7.34 10.00 -0.31
C ALA A 122 -6.67 8.63 -0.14
N GLY A 123 -6.97 7.66 -1.01
CA GLY A 123 -6.32 6.35 -0.99
C GLY A 123 -4.80 6.45 -1.23
N ALA A 124 -4.39 7.27 -2.20
CA ALA A 124 -2.98 7.49 -2.50
C ALA A 124 -2.23 8.16 -1.34
N VAL A 125 -2.82 9.20 -0.73
CA VAL A 125 -2.24 9.92 0.42
C VAL A 125 -2.14 9.00 1.63
N LEU A 126 -3.20 8.25 1.94
CA LEU A 126 -3.24 7.31 3.06
C LEU A 126 -2.12 6.27 2.93
N ALA A 127 -2.05 5.59 1.79
CA ALA A 127 -1.05 4.55 1.53
C ALA A 127 0.39 5.09 1.56
N THR A 128 0.62 6.26 0.96
CA THR A 128 1.95 6.89 0.97
C THR A 128 2.36 7.30 2.39
N GLY A 129 1.44 7.86 3.18
CA GLY A 129 1.70 8.22 4.58
C GLY A 129 2.00 7.02 5.46
N VAL A 130 1.23 5.93 5.33
CA VAL A 130 1.50 4.66 6.01
C VAL A 130 2.87 4.12 5.63
N GLN A 131 3.19 4.08 4.34
CA GLN A 131 4.47 3.54 3.88
C GLN A 131 5.65 4.42 4.30
N TYR A 132 5.48 5.74 4.36
CA TYR A 132 6.47 6.66 4.90
C TYR A 132 6.74 6.35 6.39
N ALA A 133 5.70 6.14 7.17
CA ALA A 133 5.82 5.79 8.58
C ALA A 133 6.62 4.48 8.76
N VAL A 134 6.32 3.45 7.98
CA VAL A 134 7.03 2.16 8.05
C VAL A 134 8.48 2.27 7.56
N THR A 135 8.72 2.86 6.39
CA THR A 135 10.04 2.83 5.73
C THR A 135 10.99 3.95 6.19
N LYS A 136 10.47 5.09 6.67
CA LYS A 136 11.29 6.27 7.01
C LYS A 136 11.25 6.66 8.49
N MET A 137 10.15 6.41 9.20
CA MET A 137 10.01 6.81 10.60
C MET A 137 10.32 5.69 11.60
N GLY A 138 10.66 4.49 11.11
CA GLY A 138 11.06 3.38 11.97
C GLY A 138 9.91 2.67 12.69
N TYR A 139 8.66 2.84 12.23
CA TYR A 139 7.50 2.10 12.76
C TYR A 139 7.41 0.63 12.29
N SER A 140 8.47 0.11 11.67
CA SER A 140 8.53 -1.28 11.24
C SER A 140 8.84 -2.20 12.42
N MET A 141 8.21 -3.39 12.47
CA MET A 141 8.56 -4.39 13.49
C MET A 141 9.95 -4.96 13.27
N THR A 142 10.56 -4.79 12.08
CA THR A 142 11.97 -5.17 11.84
C THR A 142 12.93 -4.41 12.74
N ASN A 143 12.53 -3.24 13.24
CA ASN A 143 13.34 -2.42 14.13
C ASN A 143 13.25 -2.90 15.59
N ILE A 144 12.41 -3.90 15.90
CA ILE A 144 12.26 -4.50 17.22
C ILE A 144 13.02 -5.82 17.27
N ALA A 145 14.10 -5.85 18.05
CA ALA A 145 14.79 -7.09 18.38
C ALA A 145 14.18 -7.69 19.65
N LEU A 146 13.66 -8.91 19.56
CA LEU A 146 13.25 -9.73 20.70
C LEU A 146 14.27 -10.84 20.91
N ALA A 147 14.90 -10.87 22.08
CA ALA A 147 15.84 -11.91 22.45
C ALA A 147 15.39 -12.57 23.77
N PRO A 148 15.46 -13.92 23.88
CA PRO A 148 15.29 -14.56 25.16
C PRO A 148 16.40 -14.11 26.11
N TYR A 149 16.00 -13.71 27.31
CA TYR A 149 16.92 -13.36 28.40
C TYR A 149 16.87 -14.49 29.43
N VAL A 150 18.02 -15.10 29.70
CA VAL A 150 18.15 -16.15 30.72
C VAL A 150 19.30 -15.75 31.64
N ASN A 151 19.00 -15.58 32.93
CA ASN A 151 20.02 -15.31 33.96
C ASN A 151 19.68 -16.06 35.25
N GLY A 152 20.41 -17.14 35.54
CA GLY A 152 20.13 -18.02 36.66
C GLY A 152 18.74 -18.66 36.54
N ASP A 153 17.89 -18.45 37.53
CA ASP A 153 16.50 -18.93 37.57
C ASP A 153 15.50 -17.96 36.90
N GLU A 154 15.95 -16.80 36.40
CA GLU A 154 15.10 -15.83 35.70
C GLU A 154 15.08 -16.07 34.19
N VAL A 155 13.88 -16.26 33.64
CA VAL A 155 13.61 -16.27 32.21
C VAL A 155 12.74 -15.07 31.86
N GLY A 156 13.21 -14.25 30.93
CA GLY A 156 12.53 -13.06 30.46
C GLY A 156 12.68 -12.84 28.97
N LEU A 157 12.15 -11.71 28.49
CA LEU A 157 12.31 -11.25 27.12
C LEU A 157 13.00 -9.89 27.15
N TYR A 158 14.08 -9.76 26.38
CA TYR A 158 14.71 -8.48 26.09
C TYR A 158 14.14 -7.93 24.79
N ALA A 159 13.66 -6.69 24.84
CA ALA A 159 13.20 -5.95 23.66
C ALA A 159 14.10 -4.73 23.45
N SER A 160 14.61 -4.54 22.24
CA SER A 160 15.38 -3.36 21.84
C SER A 160 14.79 -2.78 20.56
N MET A 161 14.70 -1.45 20.49
CA MET A 161 14.24 -0.73 19.30
C MET A 161 15.37 0.12 18.73
N GLN A 162 15.60 0.02 17.42
CA GLN A 162 16.50 0.90 16.68
C GLN A 162 15.68 2.00 15.98
N PHE A 163 16.03 3.27 16.24
CA PHE A 163 15.40 4.45 15.65
C PHE A 163 16.34 5.11 14.63
#